data_AF-A0A1G4QH98-F1
#
_entry.id   AF-A0A1G4QH98-F1
#
_cell.length_a   1.000
_cell.length_b   1.000
_cell.length_c   1.000
_cell.angle_alpha   90.00
_cell.angle_beta   90.00
_cell.angle_gamma   90.00
#
_symmetry.space_group_name_H-M   'P 1'
#
loop_
_entity.id
_entity.type
_entity.pdbx_description
1 polymer ?
#
loop_
_entity_poly.entity_id
_entity_poly.type
_entity_poly.pdbx_seq_one_letter_code
_entity_poly.pdbx_strand_id
1 'polypeptide(L)'
;MKALARQLFKTFLFSVIISIVASAVYYSLQHKGVSQDLNGILPSLSESVALLNIFILIMTLPMLFLANPAYYNNLSIRLVLYFSGSVVFVITAFRLQLNPENKTLYFITAISFIIVHSVFYYLMTKKRR
;
A
#
# COMPACT_ATOMS: atom_id res chain seq x y z
N MET A 1 11.31 -14.65 11.01
CA MET A 1 11.66 -13.49 10.16
C MET A 1 11.46 -13.72 8.67
N LYS A 2 12.08 -14.73 8.03
CA LYS A 2 11.97 -14.97 6.56
C LYS A 2 10.54 -15.01 6.01
N ALA A 3 9.60 -15.62 6.74
CA ALA A 3 8.19 -15.70 6.32
C ALA A 3 7.49 -14.32 6.30
N LEU A 4 7.72 -13.50 7.32
CA LEU A 4 7.16 -12.14 7.42
C LEU A 4 7.73 -11.24 6.34
N ALA A 5 9.04 -11.26 6.13
CA ALA A 5 9.69 -10.48 5.06
C ALA A 5 9.18 -10.88 3.67
N ARG A 6 9.03 -12.19 3.41
CA ARG A 6 8.45 -12.68 2.15
C ARG A 6 7.00 -12.22 1.96
N GLN A 7 6.20 -12.21 3.03
CA GLN A 7 4.81 -11.76 2.98
C GLN A 7 4.72 -10.25 2.74
N LEU A 8 5.57 -9.47 3.39
CA LEU A 8 5.66 -8.02 3.19
C LEU A 8 6.09 -7.70 1.76
N PHE A 9 7.09 -8.40 1.22
CA PHE A 9 7.50 -8.23 -0.18
C PHE A 9 6.38 -8.58 -1.18
N LYS A 10 5.62 -9.66 -0.91
CA LYS A 10 4.42 -9.98 -1.71
C LYS A 10 3.37 -8.87 -1.62
N THR A 11 3.12 -8.37 -0.41
CA THR A 11 2.18 -7.27 -0.17
C THR A 11 2.56 -6.06 -1.02
N PHE A 12 3.83 -5.67 -0.99
CA PHE A 12 4.37 -4.61 -1.83
C PHE A 12 4.19 -4.86 -3.33
N LEU A 13 4.56 -6.05 -3.83
CA LEU A 13 4.45 -6.34 -5.26
C LEU A 13 2.99 -6.27 -5.74
N PHE A 14 2.07 -6.89 -5.00
CA PHE A 14 0.66 -6.87 -5.33
C PHE A 14 0.04 -5.49 -5.17
N SER A 15 0.44 -4.72 -4.15
CA SER A 15 -0.06 -3.36 -3.95
C SER A 15 0.39 -2.44 -5.07
N VAL A 16 1.64 -2.53 -5.54
CA VAL A 16 2.13 -1.78 -6.70
C VAL A 16 1.27 -2.06 -7.93
N ILE A 17 1.09 -3.34 -8.28
CA ILE A 17 0.31 -3.73 -9.47
C ILE A 17 -1.12 -3.21 -9.37
N ILE A 18 -1.80 -3.44 -8.24
CA ILE A 18 -3.18 -3.00 -8.03
C ILE A 18 -3.28 -1.47 -8.04
N SER A 19 -2.31 -0.77 -7.45
CA SER A 19 -2.30 0.69 -7.42
C SER A 19 -2.10 1.29 -8.81
N ILE A 20 -1.24 0.69 -9.66
CA ILE A 20 -1.03 1.12 -11.05
C ILE A 20 -2.32 0.95 -11.84
N VAL A 21 -2.94 -0.23 -11.76
CA VAL A 21 -4.21 -0.51 -12.45
C VAL A 21 -5.31 0.45 -11.99
N ALA A 22 -5.48 0.64 -10.68
CA ALA A 22 -6.48 1.55 -10.14
C ALA A 22 -6.24 3.01 -10.56
N SER A 23 -4.97 3.44 -10.57
CA SER A 23 -4.60 4.80 -11.00
C SER A 23 -4.82 5.01 -12.50
N ALA A 24 -4.50 4.01 -13.33
CA ALA A 24 -4.75 4.06 -14.78
C ALA A 24 -6.24 4.10 -15.10
N VAL A 25 -7.06 3.30 -14.40
CA VAL A 25 -8.52 3.35 -14.52
C VAL A 25 -9.05 4.72 -14.11
N TYR A 26 -8.60 5.25 -12.96
CA TYR A 26 -8.98 6.59 -12.52
C TYR A 26 -8.63 7.67 -13.54
N TYR A 27 -7.40 7.64 -14.07
CA TYR A 27 -6.93 8.58 -15.08
C TYR A 27 -7.79 8.55 -16.35
N SER A 28 -8.07 7.34 -16.85
CA SER A 28 -8.89 7.12 -18.05
C SER A 28 -10.32 7.64 -17.88
N LEU A 29 -10.90 7.49 -16.68
CA LEU A 29 -12.24 8.00 -16.39
C LEU A 29 -12.28 9.53 -16.32
N GLN A 30 -11.25 10.17 -15.75
CA GLN A 30 -11.20 11.63 -15.64
C GLN A 30 -10.93 12.34 -16.97
N HIS A 31 -10.15 11.72 -17.84
CA HIS A 31 -9.75 12.31 -19.12
C HIS A 31 -10.54 11.73 -20.30
N LYS A 32 -11.71 11.14 -20.01
CA LYS A 32 -12.59 10.56 -21.03
C LYS A 32 -13.02 11.65 -22.03
N GLY A 33 -12.64 11.49 -23.30
CA GLY A 33 -12.95 12.44 -24.37
C GLY A 33 -11.87 13.51 -24.59
N VAL A 34 -10.79 13.52 -23.81
CA VAL A 34 -9.60 14.33 -24.04
C VAL A 34 -8.57 13.48 -24.78
N SER A 35 -7.90 14.04 -25.79
CA SER A 35 -6.83 13.37 -26.57
C SER A 35 -5.53 13.20 -25.78
N GLN A 36 -5.61 12.92 -24.48
CA GLN A 36 -4.44 12.59 -23.67
C GLN A 36 -4.20 11.08 -23.78
N ASP A 37 -3.05 10.72 -24.37
CA ASP A 37 -2.68 9.33 -24.56
C ASP A 37 -2.25 8.72 -23.22
N LEU A 38 -3.06 7.78 -22.71
CA LEU A 38 -2.75 6.99 -21.51
C LEU A 38 -1.36 6.35 -21.62
N ASN A 39 -0.95 5.94 -22.82
CA ASN A 39 0.36 5.31 -23.03
C ASN A 39 1.53 6.27 -22.76
N GLY A 40 1.32 7.57 -22.95
CA GLY A 40 2.34 8.60 -22.69
C GLY A 40 2.55 8.86 -21.20
N ILE A 41 1.49 8.78 -20.38
CA ILE A 41 1.58 9.06 -18.93
C ILE A 41 1.78 7.80 -18.08
N LEU A 42 1.47 6.62 -18.61
CA LEU A 42 1.56 5.36 -17.86
C LEU A 42 2.95 5.11 -17.23
N PRO A 43 4.09 5.42 -17.87
CA PRO A 43 5.40 5.26 -17.25
C PRO A 43 5.59 6.13 -16.01
N SER A 44 5.33 7.43 -16.10
CA SER A 44 5.50 8.37 -14.98
C SER A 44 4.50 8.12 -13.84
N LEU A 45 3.28 7.70 -14.19
CA LEU A 45 2.27 7.25 -13.23
C LEU A 45 2.76 6.00 -12.48
N SER A 46 3.34 5.04 -13.20
CA SER A 46 3.85 3.79 -12.62
C SER A 46 5.04 4.04 -11.68
N GLU A 47 5.96 4.91 -12.06
CA GLU A 47 7.09 5.33 -11.22
C GLU A 47 6.61 6.00 -9.93
N SER A 48 5.66 6.93 -10.04
CA SER A 48 5.07 7.63 -8.89
C SER A 48 4.41 6.65 -7.93
N VAL A 49 3.58 5.74 -8.45
CA VAL A 49 2.90 4.71 -7.66
C VAL A 49 3.89 3.75 -6.99
N ALA A 50 4.92 3.31 -7.71
CA ALA A 50 5.96 2.44 -7.16
C ALA A 50 6.70 3.12 -6.01
N LEU A 51 7.08 4.39 -6.17
CA LEU A 51 7.78 5.16 -5.15
C LEU A 51 6.92 5.38 -3.89
N LEU A 52 5.63 5.68 -4.04
CA LEU A 52 4.71 5.75 -2.90
C LEU A 52 4.56 4.41 -2.18
N ASN A 53 4.45 3.30 -2.92
CA ASN A 53 4.42 1.98 -2.32
C ASN A 53 5.72 1.64 -1.57
N ILE A 54 6.89 2.09 -2.05
CA ILE A 54 8.17 1.94 -1.35
C ILE A 54 8.14 2.69 -0.02
N PHE A 55 7.59 3.92 0.02
CA PHE A 55 7.45 4.64 1.29
C PHE A 55 6.54 3.91 2.27
N ILE A 56 5.39 3.40 1.81
CA ILE A 56 4.50 2.60 2.67
C ILE A 56 5.20 1.33 3.16
N LEU A 57 5.97 0.66 2.30
CA LEU A 57 6.77 -0.51 2.65
C LEU A 57 7.77 -0.19 3.78
N ILE A 58 8.51 0.91 3.67
CA ILE A 58 9.46 1.34 4.71
C ILE A 58 8.73 1.61 6.03
N MET A 59 7.60 2.33 5.97
CA MET A 59 6.79 2.63 7.15
C MET A 59 6.19 1.36 7.80
N THR A 60 6.02 0.27 7.04
CA THR A 60 5.47 -1.01 7.53
C THR A 60 6.52 -2.01 8.01
N LEU A 61 7.81 -1.68 7.92
CA LEU A 61 8.90 -2.51 8.47
C LEU A 61 8.74 -2.90 9.95
N PRO A 62 8.12 -2.10 10.85
CA PRO A 62 7.86 -2.53 12.23
C PRO A 62 7.08 -3.84 12.34
N MET A 63 6.34 -4.27 11.32
CA MET A 63 5.67 -5.58 11.33
C MET A 63 6.66 -6.76 11.48
N LEU A 64 7.93 -6.57 11.13
CA LEU A 64 8.96 -7.60 11.28
C LEU A 64 9.22 -7.97 12.75
N PHE A 65 8.91 -7.08 13.69
CA PHE A 65 8.97 -7.37 15.13
C PHE A 65 7.97 -8.45 15.56
N LEU A 66 6.94 -8.74 14.76
CA LEU A 66 6.03 -9.87 14.98
C LEU A 66 6.70 -11.25 14.85
N ALA A 67 8.00 -11.28 14.54
CA ALA A 67 8.81 -12.48 14.71
C ALA A 67 8.91 -12.89 16.19
N ASN A 68 8.75 -11.96 17.14
CA ASN A 68 8.69 -12.25 18.57
C ASN A 68 7.31 -12.81 18.96
N PRO A 69 7.23 -14.02 19.55
CA PRO A 69 5.98 -14.62 20.00
C PRO A 69 5.17 -13.76 20.98
N ALA A 70 5.83 -13.00 21.86
CA ALA A 70 5.16 -12.13 22.82
C ALA A 70 4.33 -11.04 22.13
N TYR A 71 4.87 -10.45 21.05
CA TYR A 71 4.17 -9.46 20.24
C TYR A 71 3.12 -10.08 19.33
N TYR A 72 3.36 -11.29 18.81
CA TYR A 72 2.41 -11.97 17.93
C TYR A 72 1.15 -12.46 18.66
N ASN A 73 1.31 -12.93 19.90
CA ASN A 73 0.19 -13.49 20.67
C ASN A 73 -0.71 -12.40 21.26
N ASN A 74 -0.19 -11.19 21.47
CA ASN A 74 -0.98 -10.03 21.88
C ASN A 74 -1.67 -9.40 20.65
N LEU A 75 -3.00 -9.48 20.58
CA LEU A 75 -3.78 -8.98 19.44
C LEU A 75 -3.55 -7.48 19.18
N SER A 76 -3.57 -6.66 20.23
CA SER A 76 -3.45 -5.21 20.12
C SER A 76 -2.08 -4.81 19.57
N ILE A 77 -1.01 -5.37 20.14
CA ILE A 77 0.36 -5.15 19.67
C ILE A 77 0.51 -5.67 18.24
N ARG A 78 -0.07 -6.83 17.95
CA ARG A 78 -0.04 -7.41 16.61
C ARG A 78 -0.64 -6.48 15.56
N LEU A 79 -1.84 -5.96 15.82
CA LEU A 79 -2.50 -5.03 14.90
C LEU A 79 -1.73 -3.73 14.72
N VAL A 80 -1.21 -3.16 15.81
CA VAL A 80 -0.41 -1.92 15.77
C VAL A 80 0.85 -2.13 14.93
N LEU A 81 1.65 -3.16 15.21
CA LEU A 81 2.87 -3.42 14.45
C LEU A 81 2.60 -3.77 12.98
N TYR A 82 1.49 -4.46 12.71
CA TYR A 82 1.15 -4.89 11.36
C TYR A 82 0.63 -3.72 10.49
N PHE A 83 -0.22 -2.84 11.03
CA PHE A 83 -0.89 -1.80 10.25
C PHE A 83 -0.36 -0.37 10.46
N SER A 84 0.49 -0.14 11.47
CA SER A 84 1.02 1.21 11.80
C SER A 84 1.53 1.96 10.58
N GLY A 85 2.38 1.35 9.75
CA GLY A 85 2.93 2.02 8.59
C GLY A 85 1.88 2.49 7.57
N SER A 86 0.92 1.64 7.25
CA SER A 86 -0.18 2.00 6.34
C SER A 86 -1.09 3.08 6.91
N VAL A 87 -1.36 3.04 8.22
CA VAL A 87 -2.20 4.05 8.90
C VAL A 87 -1.46 5.39 8.97
N VAL A 88 -0.17 5.39 9.32
CA VAL A 88 0.67 6.59 9.34
C VAL A 88 0.74 7.22 7.94
N PHE A 89 0.89 6.41 6.89
CA PHE A 89 0.88 6.92 5.52
C PHE A 89 -0.45 7.58 5.15
N VAL A 90 -1.59 6.97 5.49
CA VAL A 90 -2.92 7.58 5.27
C VAL A 90 -3.04 8.92 6.00
N ILE A 91 -2.65 8.98 7.27
CA ILE A 91 -2.69 10.23 8.05
C ILE A 91 -1.80 11.29 7.38
N THR A 92 -0.62 10.89 6.92
CA THR A 92 0.33 11.78 6.22
C THR A 92 -0.28 12.31 4.92
N ALA A 93 -0.87 11.44 4.10
CA ALA A 93 -1.56 11.81 2.86
C ALA A 93 -2.73 12.78 3.11
N PHE A 94 -3.47 12.61 4.21
CA PHE A 94 -4.52 13.55 4.62
C PHE A 94 -3.97 14.93 4.97
N ARG A 95 -2.87 14.97 5.73
CA ARG A 95 -2.26 16.20 6.27
C ARG A 95 -1.46 16.98 5.24
N LEU A 96 -0.88 16.31 4.25
CA LEU A 96 -0.13 16.99 3.19
C LEU A 96 -1.06 17.85 2.33
N GLN A 97 -0.62 19.10 2.10
CA GLN A 97 -1.24 20.04 1.19
C GLN A 97 -0.73 19.75 -0.22
N LEU A 98 -1.36 18.78 -0.87
CA LEU A 98 -1.09 18.40 -2.26
C LEU A 98 -2.18 18.95 -3.17
N ASN A 99 -1.86 19.14 -4.45
CA ASN A 99 -2.89 19.37 -5.46
C ASN A 99 -3.89 18.17 -5.50
N PRO A 100 -5.13 18.38 -5.98
CA PRO A 100 -6.16 17.33 -5.95
C PRO A 100 -5.76 16.04 -6.68
N GLU A 101 -5.02 16.16 -7.79
CA GLU A 101 -4.56 15.03 -8.59
C GLU A 101 -3.55 14.16 -7.83
N ASN A 102 -2.49 14.76 -7.28
CA ASN A 102 -1.51 14.00 -6.50
C ASN A 102 -2.14 13.46 -5.22
N LYS A 103 -3.04 14.21 -4.58
CA LYS A 103 -3.75 13.74 -3.39
C LYS A 103 -4.55 12.49 -3.67
N THR A 104 -5.23 12.43 -4.81
CA THR A 104 -5.96 11.23 -5.25
C THR A 104 -5.02 10.05 -5.47
N LEU A 105 -3.88 10.25 -6.13
CA LEU A 105 -2.88 9.21 -6.34
C LEU A 105 -2.34 8.62 -5.02
N TYR A 106 -2.09 9.48 -4.02
CA TYR A 106 -1.70 9.05 -2.67
C TYR A 106 -2.78 8.18 -2.02
N PHE A 107 -4.06 8.57 -2.12
CA PHE A 107 -5.16 7.81 -1.55
C PHE A 107 -5.40 6.48 -2.25
N ILE A 108 -5.37 6.44 -3.59
CA ILE A 108 -5.47 5.19 -4.35
C ILE A 108 -4.37 4.23 -3.88
N THR A 109 -3.12 4.71 -3.84
CA THR A 109 -1.98 3.90 -3.40
C THR A 109 -2.13 3.41 -1.95
N ALA A 110 -2.55 4.28 -1.03
CA ALA A 110 -2.74 3.92 0.37
C ALA A 110 -3.84 2.87 0.57
N ILE A 111 -5.00 3.05 -0.09
CA ILE A 111 -6.14 2.15 0.01
C ILE A 111 -5.78 0.80 -0.61
N SER A 112 -5.18 0.79 -1.81
CA SER A 112 -4.72 -0.43 -2.45
C SER A 112 -3.74 -1.21 -1.56
N PHE A 113 -2.78 -0.52 -0.94
CA PHE A 113 -1.86 -1.16 -0.01
C PHE A 113 -2.60 -1.75 1.21
N ILE A 114 -3.50 -0.99 1.84
CA ILE A 114 -4.26 -1.47 3.02
C ILE A 114 -5.08 -2.71 2.68
N ILE A 115 -5.76 -2.73 1.54
CA ILE A 115 -6.57 -3.88 1.10
C ILE A 115 -5.68 -5.11 0.96
N VAL A 116 -4.58 -5.00 0.20
CA VAL A 116 -3.66 -6.12 -0.02
C VAL A 116 -3.03 -6.58 1.30
N HIS A 117 -2.61 -5.64 2.14
CA HIS A 117 -1.98 -5.93 3.43
C HIS A 117 -2.95 -6.64 4.38
N SER A 118 -4.23 -6.25 4.35
CA SER A 118 -5.32 -6.90 5.11
C SER A 118 -5.61 -8.32 4.62
N VAL A 119 -5.60 -8.55 3.30
CA VAL A 119 -5.74 -9.91 2.73
C VAL A 119 -4.60 -10.81 3.23
N PHE A 120 -3.35 -10.34 3.16
CA PHE A 120 -2.21 -11.11 3.66
C PHE A 120 -2.24 -11.30 5.18
N TYR A 121 -2.76 -10.33 5.95
CA TYR A 121 -2.96 -10.46 7.39
C TYR A 121 -3.91 -11.62 7.70
N TYR A 122 -5.05 -11.66 7.01
CA TYR A 122 -6.04 -12.71 7.15
C TYR A 122 -5.46 -14.09 6.80
N LEU A 123 -4.73 -14.19 5.68
CA LEU A 123 -4.08 -15.44 5.28
C LEU A 123 -3.02 -15.90 6.28
N MET A 124 -2.24 -14.97 6.84
CA MET A 124 -1.22 -15.27 7.85
C MET A 124 -1.83 -15.79 9.15
N THR A 125 -2.92 -15.18 9.62
CA THR A 125 -3.60 -15.58 10.86
C THR A 125 -4.35 -16.89 10.71
N LYS A 126 -4.94 -17.16 9.54
CA LYS A 126 -5.62 -18.44 9.26
C LYS A 126 -4.66 -19.62 9.16
N LYS A 127 -3.47 -19.45 8.55
CA LYS A 127 -2.50 -20.55 8.35
C LYS A 127 -1.81 -21.02 9.65
N ARG A 128 -1.95 -20.27 10.74
CA ARG A 128 -1.34 -20.58 12.06
C ARG A 128 -2.35 -21.03 13.11
N ARG A 129 -3.64 -21.07 12.77
CA ARG A 129 -4.67 -21.81 13.51
C ARG A 129 -4.81 -23.18 12.88
#